data_AF-A0A432VN44-F1
#
_entry.id   AF-A0A432VN44-F1
#
_cell.length_a   1.000
_cell.length_b   1.000
_cell.length_c   1.000
_cell.angle_alpha   90.00
_cell.angle_beta   90.00
_cell.angle_gamma   90.00
#
_symmetry.space_group_name_H-M   'P 1'
#
loop_
_entity.id
_entity.type
_entity.pdbx_description
1 polymer ?
#
loop_
_entity_poly.entity_id
_entity_poly.type
_entity_poly.pdbx_seq_one_letter_code
_entity_poly.pdbx_strand_id
1 'polypeptide(L)' 'MRRTLIEVFHIAVGVLATAVLAAGAVWALPHASDTIWAVAYGVMVVVVAMGIRPLRDAWRSDHGGRSLDE' A
#
# COMPACT_ATOMS: atom_id res chain seq x y z
N MET A 1 13.10 12.55 2.15
CA MET A 1 12.66 12.27 0.76
C MET A 1 13.00 10.86 0.25
N ARG A 2 14.26 10.37 0.28
CA ARG A 2 14.61 9.02 -0.22
C ARG A 2 13.84 7.87 0.46
N ARG A 3 13.60 7.98 1.77
CA ARG A 3 12.84 6.98 2.56
C ARG A 3 11.36 6.91 2.16
N THR A 4 10.74 8.08 1.95
CA THR A 4 9.35 8.23 1.48
C THR A 4 9.13 7.58 0.11
N LEU A 5 10.09 7.71 -0.81
CA LEU A 5 10.05 7.10 -2.14
C LEU A 5 10.07 5.56 -2.07
N ILE A 6 10.89 5.00 -1.18
CA ILE A 6 10.98 3.55 -0.97
C ILE A 6 9.70 3.03 -0.31
N GLU A 7 9.11 3.77 0.62
CA GLU A 7 7.83 3.39 1.24
C GLU A 7 6.67 3.41 0.26
N VAL A 8 6.56 4.44 -0.58
CA VAL A 8 5.55 4.48 -1.64
C VAL A 8 5.78 3.36 -2.66
N PHE A 9 7.03 3.07 -3.01
CA PHE A 9 7.37 1.95 -3.89
C PHE A 9 6.96 0.62 -3.27
N HIS A 10 7.13 0.43 -1.96
CA HIS A 10 6.74 -0.80 -1.28
C HIS A 10 5.22 -1.03 -1.31
N ILE A 11 4.43 0.03 -1.11
CA ILE A 11 2.97 -0.02 -1.27
C ILE A 11 2.60 -0.37 -2.71
N ALA A 12 3.23 0.30 -3.69
CA ALA A 12 2.99 0.04 -5.10
C ALA A 12 3.31 -1.42 -5.47
N VAL A 13 4.43 -1.96 -4.98
CA VAL A 13 4.82 -3.36 -5.19
C VAL A 13 3.81 -4.33 -4.55
N GLY A 14 3.35 -4.07 -3.33
CA GLY A 14 2.34 -4.91 -2.68
C GLY A 14 1.01 -4.95 -3.44
N VAL A 15 0.55 -3.79 -3.94
CA VAL A 15 -0.65 -3.69 -4.77
C VAL A 15 -0.46 -4.43 -6.10
N LEU A 16 0.69 -4.25 -6.76
CA LEU A 16 1.01 -4.92 -8.02
C LEU A 16 1.08 -6.43 -7.86
N ALA A 17 1.76 -6.92 -6.81
CA ALA A 17 1.85 -8.34 -6.51
C ALA A 17 0.47 -8.95 -6.26
N THR A 18 -0.40 -8.25 -5.51
CA THR A 18 -1.79 -8.68 -5.28
C THR A 18 -2.57 -8.77 -6.59
N ALA A 19 -2.42 -7.79 -7.49
CA ALA A 19 -3.09 -7.79 -8.79
C ALA A 19 -2.63 -8.95 -9.68
N VAL A 20 -1.33 -9.26 -9.70
CA VAL A 20 -0.77 -10.37 -10.48
C VAL A 20 -1.28 -11.71 -9.97
N LEU A 21 -1.33 -11.90 -8.65
CA LEU A 21 -1.87 -13.12 -8.05
C LEU A 21 -3.37 -13.28 -8.33
N ALA A 22 -4.13 -12.20 -8.22
CA ALA A 22 -5.56 -12.21 -8.55
C ALA A 22 -5.79 -12.54 -10.03
N ALA A 23 -5.02 -11.92 -10.93
CA ALA A 23 -5.09 -12.22 -12.36
C ALA A 23 -4.76 -13.69 -12.67
N GLY A 24 -3.73 -14.25 -12.02
CA GLY A 24 -3.40 -15.68 -12.12
C GLY A 24 -4.51 -16.59 -11.61
N ALA A 25 -5.13 -16.24 -10.49
CA ALA A 25 -6.26 -16.98 -9.94
C ALA A 25 -7.50 -16.93 -10.85
N VAL A 26 -7.80 -15.77 -11.44
CA VAL A 26 -8.88 -15.61 -12.43
C VAL A 26 -8.62 -16.42 -13.69
N TRP A 27 -7.36 -16.47 -14.14
CA TRP A 27 -6.98 -17.30 -15.28
C TRP A 27 -7.20 -18.80 -15.02
N ALA A 28 -6.94 -19.26 -13.79
CA ALA A 28 -7.18 -20.64 -13.38
C ALA A 28 -8.67 -20.97 -13.11
N LEU A 29 -9.43 -20.01 -12.54
CA LEU A 29 -10.83 -20.19 -12.18
C LEU A 29 -11.69 -18.98 -12.63
N PRO A 30 -11.98 -18.87 -13.94
CA PRO A 30 -12.67 -17.71 -14.48
C PRO A 30 -14.12 -17.57 -13.98
N HIS A 31 -14.77 -18.66 -13.60
CA HIS A 31 -16.14 -18.63 -13.05
C HIS A 31 -16.25 -17.92 -11.69
N ALA A 32 -15.14 -17.73 -10.96
CA ALA A 32 -15.10 -17.07 -9.67
C ALA A 32 -14.48 -15.65 -9.75
N SER A 33 -14.39 -15.08 -10.96
CA SER A 33 -13.68 -13.83 -11.22
C SER A 33 -14.08 -12.71 -10.29
N ASP A 34 -15.38 -12.52 -10.09
CA ASP A 34 -15.92 -11.39 -9.32
C ASP A 34 -15.56 -11.52 -7.84
N THR A 35 -15.64 -12.71 -7.27
CA THR A 35 -15.24 -12.98 -5.89
C THR A 35 -13.74 -12.79 -5.69
N ILE A 36 -12.93 -13.26 -6.65
CA ILE A 36 -11.46 -13.12 -6.59
C ILE A 36 -11.08 -11.63 -6.62
N TRP A 37 -11.65 -10.86 -7.54
CA TRP A 37 -11.39 -9.43 -7.63
C TRP A 37 -11.92 -8.67 -6.41
N ALA A 38 -13.08 -9.02 -5.87
CA ALA A 38 -13.61 -8.40 -4.65
C ALA A 38 -12.64 -8.55 -3.45
N VAL A 39 -12.10 -9.75 -3.24
CA VAL A 39 -11.10 -10.00 -2.19
C VAL A 39 -9.80 -9.27 -2.51
N ALA A 40 -9.33 -9.31 -3.77
CA ALA A 40 -8.12 -8.63 -4.20
C ALA A 40 -8.18 -7.13 -3.93
N TYR A 41 -9.30 -6.46 -4.25
CA TYR A 41 -9.51 -5.05 -3.94
C TYR A 41 -9.48 -4.81 -2.42
N GLY A 42 -10.12 -5.67 -1.63
CA GLY A 42 -10.06 -5.58 -0.17
C GLY A 42 -8.62 -5.63 0.37
N VAL A 43 -7.81 -6.56 -0.13
CA VAL A 43 -6.40 -6.69 0.24
C VAL A 43 -5.59 -5.48 -0.21
N MET A 44 -5.80 -4.97 -1.43
CA MET A 44 -5.12 -3.75 -1.92
C MET A 44 -5.40 -2.55 -1.02
N VAL A 45 -6.65 -2.38 -0.57
CA VAL A 45 -7.02 -1.32 0.39
C VAL A 45 -6.25 -1.48 1.71
N VAL A 46 -6.14 -2.71 2.22
CA VAL A 46 -5.37 -2.99 3.45
C VAL A 46 -3.89 -2.68 3.26
N VAL A 47 -3.30 -3.08 2.13
CA VAL A 47 -1.88 -2.79 1.79
C VAL A 47 -1.63 -1.29 1.76
N VAL A 48 -2.50 -0.53 1.10
CA VAL A 48 -2.42 0.94 1.05
C VAL A 48 -2.56 1.52 2.46
N ALA A 49 -3.54 1.08 3.24
CA ALA A 49 -3.76 1.57 4.61
C ALA A 49 -2.56 1.30 5.53
N MET A 50 -1.91 0.14 5.40
CA MET A 50 -0.71 -0.20 6.16
C MET A 50 0.45 0.76 5.83
N GLY A 51 0.54 1.18 4.58
CA GLY A 51 1.52 2.16 4.10
C GLY A 51 1.31 3.59 4.59
N ILE A 52 0.11 3.95 5.03
CA ILE A 52 -0.18 5.31 5.55
C ILE A 52 0.47 5.53 6.93
N ARG A 53 0.62 4.48 7.76
CA ARG A 53 1.25 4.59 9.10
C ARG A 53 2.66 5.19 9.09
N PRO A 54 3.62 4.68 8.30
CA PRO A 54 4.98 5.24 8.27
C PRO A 54 5.02 6.68 7.76
N LEU A 55 4.13 7.05 6.82
CA LEU A 55 4.02 8.44 6.36
C LEU A 55 3.56 9.38 7.47
N ARG A 56 2.61 8.91 8.30
CA ARG A 56 2.11 9.65 9.47
C ARG A 56 3.18 9.81 10.55
N ASP A 57 4.00 8.79 10.76
CA ASP A 57 5.10 8.83 11.75
C ASP A 57 6.27 9.72 11.28
N ALA A 58 6.57 9.71 9.98
CA ALA A 58 7.53 10.64 9.37
C ALA A 58 7.04 12.10 9.47
N TRP A 59 5.75 12.36 9.23
CA TRP A 59 5.18 13.70 9.33
C TRP A 59 5.22 14.25 10.77
N ARG A 60 4.94 13.41 11.78
CA ARG A 60 5.07 13.78 13.20
C ARG A 60 6.50 14.10 13.61
N SER A 61 7.48 13.35 13.10
CA SER A 61 8.89 13.60 13.38
C SER A 61 9.38 14.92 12.78
N ASP A 62 8.84 15.33 11.64
CA ASP A 62 9.23 16.57 10.94
C ASP A 62 8.60 17.84 11.54
N HIS A 63 7.41 17.73 12.15
CA HIS A 63 6.69 18.87 12.75
C HIS A 63 7.03 19.12 14.23
N GLY A 64 7.74 18.21 14.89
CA GLY A 64 8.16 18.36 16.29
C GLY A 64 9.46 19.14 16.51
N GLY A 65 10.19 19.50 15.44
CA GLY A 65 11.56 20.03 15.54
C GLY A 65 11.74 21.53 15.28
N ARG A 66 10.68 22.34 15.19
CA ARG A 66 10.78 23.73 14.68
C ARG A 66 10.21 24.81 15.59
N SER A 67 10.49 24.74 16.90
CA SER A 67 9.93 25.73 17.84
C SER A 67 10.88 26.28 18.91
N LEU A 68 12.21 26.16 18.82
CA LEU A 68 13.10 26.63 19.90
C LEU A 68 14.42 27.31 19.47
N ASP A 69 14.52 27.86 18.26
CA ASP A 69 15.69 28.67 17.84
C ASP A 69 15.23 30.05 17.32
N GLU A 70 14.66 30.88 18.20
CA GLU A 70 14.53 32.34 18.03
C GLU A 70 15.12 33.07 19.23
#